data_AF-A0A1C6SC90-F1
#
_entry.id   AF-A0A1C6SC90-F1
#
_cell.length_a   1.000
_cell.length_b   1.000
_cell.length_c   1.000
_cell.angle_alpha   90.00
_cell.angle_beta   90.00
_cell.angle_gamma   90.00
#
_symmetry.space_group_name_H-M   'P 1'
#
loop_
_entity.id
_entity.type
_entity.pdbx_description
1 polymer ?
#
loop_
_entity_poly.entity_id
_entity_poly.type
_entity_poly.pdbx_seq_one_letter_code
_entity_poly.pdbx_strand_id
1 'polypeptide(L)'
;MPVIPASTKTSLPQRLRARARANWPQLAAVHVRYQGQFAYVTVELTGGQQLPVMRLRYSGSAHRWSLATYRASNNSYEDQYWFSGTTEEALDFVCDVLISPITDWPHPSTEPSTPEGLVRFPR
;
A
#
# COMPACT_ATOMS: atom_id res chain seq x y z
N MET A 1 -27.52 -11.14 0.22
CA MET A 1 -26.08 -10.96 -0.09
C MET A 1 -25.29 -11.28 1.18
N PRO A 2 -24.17 -12.02 1.09
CA PRO A 2 -23.40 -12.39 2.28
C PRO A 2 -22.79 -11.15 2.93
N VAL A 3 -23.12 -10.91 4.19
CA VAL A 3 -22.57 -9.82 5.00
C VAL A 3 -21.29 -10.32 5.66
N ILE A 4 -20.23 -9.50 5.68
CA ILE A 4 -18.97 -9.84 6.33
C ILE A 4 -19.24 -10.11 7.82
N PRO A 5 -18.89 -11.29 8.36
CA PRO A 5 -19.05 -11.60 9.78
C PRO A 5 -18.29 -10.60 10.66
N ALA A 6 -18.81 -10.29 11.84
CA ALA A 6 -18.15 -9.37 12.78
C ALA A 6 -16.73 -9.82 13.14
N SER A 7 -16.53 -11.13 13.32
CA SER A 7 -15.20 -11.73 13.56
C SER A 7 -14.21 -11.44 12.44
N THR A 8 -14.66 -11.47 11.19
CA THR A 8 -13.86 -11.14 10.00
C THR A 8 -13.57 -9.63 9.90
N LYS A 9 -14.52 -8.77 10.30
CA LYS A 9 -14.31 -7.31 10.35
C LYS A 9 -13.24 -6.90 11.39
N THR A 10 -13.08 -7.68 12.45
CA THR A 10 -12.05 -7.42 13.48
C THR A 10 -10.70 -8.03 13.10
N SER A 11 -10.67 -9.27 12.61
CA SER A 11 -9.42 -9.97 12.34
C SER A 11 -8.69 -9.48 11.09
N LEU A 12 -9.41 -9.05 10.05
CA LEU A 12 -8.83 -8.56 8.80
C LEU A 12 -7.90 -7.34 9.00
N PRO A 13 -8.30 -6.24 9.68
CA PRO A 13 -7.42 -5.10 9.89
C PRO A 13 -6.24 -5.46 10.79
N GLN A 14 -6.43 -6.36 11.76
CA GLN A 14 -5.33 -6.84 12.61
C GLN A 14 -4.26 -7.55 11.78
N ARG A 15 -4.67 -8.47 10.89
CA ARG A 15 -3.77 -9.20 9.99
C ARG A 15 -3.04 -8.25 9.02
N LEU A 16 -3.77 -7.33 8.39
CA LEU A 16 -3.18 -6.34 7.47
C LEU A 16 -2.17 -5.43 8.19
N ARG A 17 -2.49 -4.94 9.40
CA ARG A 17 -1.57 -4.11 10.19
C ARG A 17 -0.32 -4.87 10.61
N ALA A 18 -0.47 -6.14 11.04
CA ALA A 18 0.67 -6.98 11.41
C ALA A 18 1.60 -7.21 10.21
N ARG A 19 1.03 -7.49 9.02
CA ARG A 19 1.80 -7.68 7.78
C ARG A 19 2.48 -6.39 7.32
N ALA A 20 1.76 -5.27 7.30
CA ALA A 20 2.30 -3.95 7.00
C ALA A 20 3.49 -3.63 7.91
N ARG A 21 3.37 -3.85 9.23
CA ARG A 21 4.47 -3.59 10.17
C ARG A 21 5.68 -4.49 9.95
N ALA A 22 5.49 -5.71 9.47
CA ALA A 22 6.57 -6.66 9.23
C ALA A 22 7.35 -6.37 7.95
N ASN A 23 6.65 -6.04 6.85
CA ASN A 23 7.26 -5.88 5.52
C ASN A 23 7.42 -4.42 5.07
N TRP A 24 6.62 -3.51 5.63
CA TRP A 24 6.50 -2.11 5.17
C TRP A 24 6.63 -1.13 6.34
N PRO A 25 7.84 -0.97 6.93
CA PRO A 25 8.06 -0.07 8.07
C PRO A 25 7.77 1.41 7.77
N GLN A 26 7.68 1.80 6.50
CA GLN A 26 7.27 3.14 6.06
C GLN A 26 5.76 3.43 6.18
N LEU A 27 4.94 2.41 6.47
CA LEU A 27 3.52 2.57 6.72
C LEU A 27 3.31 2.85 8.21
N ALA A 28 2.84 4.05 8.55
CA ALA A 28 2.47 4.44 9.90
C ALA A 28 1.23 3.67 10.39
N ALA A 29 0.22 3.54 9.53
CA ALA A 29 -1.02 2.86 9.87
C ALA A 29 -1.72 2.25 8.66
N VAL A 30 -2.56 1.25 8.91
CA VAL A 30 -3.50 0.70 7.92
C VAL A 30 -4.91 0.88 8.45
N HIS A 31 -5.73 1.57 7.65
CA HIS A 31 -7.13 1.88 7.92
C HIS A 31 -8.01 1.02 7.02
N VAL A 32 -9.00 0.36 7.61
CA VAL A 32 -9.95 -0.47 6.88
C VAL A 32 -11.36 0.04 7.15
N ARG A 33 -12.08 0.38 6.09
CA ARG A 33 -13.47 0.85 6.14
C ARG A 33 -14.38 -0.19 5.48
N TYR A 34 -15.44 -0.58 6.18
CA TYR A 34 -16.39 -1.57 5.69
C TYR A 34 -17.65 -0.90 5.15
N GLN A 35 -18.09 -1.28 3.96
CA GLN A 35 -19.35 -0.85 3.36
C GLN A 35 -20.02 -2.03 2.66
N GLY A 36 -21.08 -2.55 3.30
CA GLY A 36 -21.76 -3.76 2.83
C GLY A 36 -20.83 -4.98 2.78
N GLN A 37 -20.59 -5.51 1.58
CA GLN A 37 -19.69 -6.63 1.31
C GLN A 37 -18.27 -6.20 0.91
N PHE A 38 -17.98 -4.90 0.90
CA PHE A 38 -16.69 -4.35 0.51
C PHE A 38 -15.91 -3.86 1.74
N ALA A 39 -14.61 -4.10 1.72
CA ALA A 39 -13.65 -3.57 2.68
C ALA A 39 -12.65 -2.70 1.91
N TYR A 40 -12.67 -1.40 2.17
CA TYR A 40 -11.78 -0.41 1.58
C TYR A 40 -10.55 -0.29 2.47
N VAL A 41 -9.37 -0.43 1.88
CA VAL A 41 -8.09 -0.38 2.59
C VAL A 41 -7.33 0.86 2.15
N THR A 42 -6.95 1.64 3.15
CA THR A 42 -6.16 2.86 3.02
C THR A 42 -4.92 2.69 3.88
N VAL A 43 -3.75 2.98 3.32
CA VAL A 43 -2.50 3.03 4.08
C VAL A 43 -2.17 4.46 4.43
N GLU A 44 -1.55 4.66 5.57
CA GLU A 44 -1.01 5.94 6.00
C GLU A 44 0.51 5.83 6.02
N LEU A 45 1.19 6.70 5.28
CA LEU A 45 2.64 6.81 5.28
C LEU A 45 3.12 7.55 6.55
N THR A 46 4.38 7.32 6.96
CA THR A 46 5.00 8.08 8.07
C THR A 46 4.98 9.59 7.89
N GLY A 47 4.85 10.08 6.64
CA GLY A 47 4.63 11.50 6.32
C GLY A 47 3.20 12.02 6.57
N GLY A 48 2.29 11.20 7.12
CA GLY A 48 0.88 11.56 7.36
C GLY A 48 -0.02 11.50 6.13
N GLN A 49 0.52 11.08 4.97
CA GLN A 49 -0.26 10.95 3.75
C GLN A 49 -1.08 9.65 3.75
N GLN A 50 -2.39 9.77 3.57
CA GLN A 50 -3.29 8.63 3.45
C GLN A 50 -3.58 8.32 1.99
N LEU A 51 -3.29 7.08 1.58
CA LEU A 51 -3.44 6.61 0.20
C LEU A 51 -4.37 5.39 0.17
N PRO A 52 -5.50 5.46 -0.56
CA PRO A 52 -6.30 4.27 -0.82
C PRO A 52 -5.49 3.33 -1.71
N VAL A 53 -5.34 2.08 -1.28
CA VAL A 53 -4.48 1.11 -1.95
C VAL A 53 -5.31 0.03 -2.64
N MET A 54 -6.29 -0.52 -1.94
CA MET A 54 -7.08 -1.63 -2.45
C MET A 54 -8.48 -1.69 -1.85
N ARG A 55 -9.35 -2.41 -2.53
CA ARG A 55 -10.68 -2.76 -2.07
C ARG A 55 -10.84 -4.27 -2.14
N LEU A 56 -11.19 -4.87 -1.02
CA LEU A 56 -11.47 -6.30 -0.91
C LEU A 56 -12.99 -6.52 -0.96
N ARG A 57 -13.45 -7.44 -1.79
CA ARG A 57 -14.85 -7.86 -1.85
C ARG A 57 -15.01 -9.23 -1.20
N TYR A 58 -15.93 -9.32 -0.24
CA TYR A 58 -16.27 -10.56 0.42
C TYR A 58 -17.16 -11.42 -0.49
N SER A 59 -16.71 -12.63 -0.79
CA SER A 59 -17.43 -13.59 -1.65
C SER A 59 -18.23 -14.65 -0.88
N GLY A 60 -18.25 -14.57 0.47
CA GLY A 60 -18.91 -15.57 1.33
C GLY A 60 -17.93 -16.51 2.06
N SER A 61 -16.62 -16.36 1.87
CA SER A 61 -15.60 -17.13 2.61
C SER A 61 -14.55 -16.20 3.18
N ALA A 62 -14.17 -16.39 4.46
CA ALA A 62 -13.16 -15.57 5.13
C ALA A 62 -11.76 -15.68 4.50
N HIS A 63 -11.51 -16.75 3.75
CA HIS A 63 -10.26 -16.99 3.02
C HIS A 63 -10.30 -16.56 1.55
N ARG A 64 -11.48 -16.22 1.00
CA ARG A 64 -11.63 -15.91 -0.43
C ARG A 64 -12.18 -14.50 -0.61
N TRP A 65 -11.28 -13.59 -0.95
CA TRP A 65 -11.59 -12.19 -1.23
C TRP A 65 -11.25 -11.88 -2.68
N SER A 66 -12.10 -11.11 -3.35
CA SER A 66 -11.73 -10.51 -4.63
C SER A 66 -10.98 -9.22 -4.34
N LEU A 67 -9.81 -9.08 -4.95
CA LEU A 67 -8.96 -7.90 -4.82
C LEU A 67 -9.32 -6.90 -5.91
N ALA A 68 -9.40 -5.62 -5.57
CA ALA A 68 -9.38 -4.55 -6.54
C ALA A 68 -8.33 -3.50 -6.18
N THR A 69 -7.44 -3.16 -7.12
CA THR A 69 -6.38 -2.18 -6.92
C THR A 69 -6.90 -0.78 -7.17
N TYR A 70 -6.50 0.18 -6.34
CA TYR A 70 -6.86 1.58 -6.55
C TYR A 70 -6.10 2.19 -7.72
N ARG A 71 -6.81 2.84 -8.64
CA ARG A 71 -6.25 3.58 -9.78
C ARG A 71 -6.47 5.08 -9.57
N ALA A 72 -5.41 5.79 -9.21
CA ALA A 72 -5.44 7.23 -8.96
C ALA A 72 -5.90 8.04 -10.19
N SER A 73 -5.55 7.61 -11.40
CA SER A 73 -5.86 8.33 -12.64
C SER A 73 -7.35 8.55 -12.90
N ASN A 74 -8.23 7.68 -12.38
CA ASN A 74 -9.67 7.77 -12.61
C ASN A 74 -10.50 7.61 -11.32
N ASN A 75 -9.85 7.72 -10.15
CA ASN A 75 -10.44 7.48 -8.83
C ASN A 75 -11.28 6.18 -8.75
N SER A 76 -10.88 5.15 -9.47
CA SER A 76 -11.62 3.89 -9.60
C SER A 76 -10.86 2.71 -9.01
N TYR A 77 -11.58 1.64 -8.71
CA TYR A 77 -11.00 0.37 -8.25
C TYR A 77 -11.11 -0.66 -9.38
N GLU A 78 -9.98 -1.21 -9.79
CA GLU A 78 -9.88 -2.21 -10.85
C GLU A 78 -9.80 -3.61 -10.25
N ASP A 79 -10.73 -4.50 -10.62
CA ASP A 79 -10.81 -5.84 -10.06
C ASP A 79 -9.73 -6.75 -10.65
N GLN A 80 -8.92 -7.33 -9.75
CA GLN A 80 -7.84 -8.25 -10.06
C GLN A 80 -8.39 -9.68 -10.04
N TYR A 81 -9.11 -10.06 -11.10
CA TYR A 81 -9.76 -11.38 -11.22
C TYR A 81 -8.78 -12.57 -11.16
N TRP A 82 -7.51 -12.32 -11.45
CA TRP A 82 -6.44 -13.33 -11.41
C TRP A 82 -5.88 -13.58 -10.01
N PHE A 83 -6.19 -12.72 -9.04
CA PHE A 83 -5.67 -12.84 -7.68
C PHE A 83 -6.52 -13.80 -6.85
N SER A 84 -5.92 -14.89 -6.38
CA SER A 84 -6.58 -15.90 -5.53
C SER A 84 -5.88 -16.12 -4.19
N GLY A 85 -4.99 -15.20 -3.80
CA GLY A 85 -4.18 -15.31 -2.57
C GLY A 85 -4.89 -14.81 -1.31
N THR A 86 -4.12 -14.74 -0.23
CA THR A 86 -4.55 -14.19 1.05
C THR A 86 -4.63 -12.66 1.02
N THR A 87 -5.34 -12.08 2.00
CA THR A 87 -5.42 -10.62 2.18
C THR A 87 -4.06 -9.97 2.43
N GLU A 88 -3.13 -10.70 3.04
CA GLU A 88 -1.76 -10.27 3.31
C GLU A 88 -0.93 -10.24 2.03
N GLU A 89 -1.00 -11.29 1.20
CA GLU A 89 -0.34 -11.30 -0.11
C GLU A 89 -0.90 -10.21 -1.03
N ALA A 90 -2.21 -9.93 -0.95
CA ALA A 90 -2.82 -8.84 -1.68
C ALA A 90 -2.25 -7.48 -1.24
N LEU A 91 -2.06 -7.29 0.07
CA LEU A 91 -1.45 -6.07 0.61
C LEU A 91 -0.01 -5.93 0.12
N ASP A 92 0.81 -6.98 0.21
CA ASP A 92 2.20 -6.93 -0.25
C ASP A 92 2.28 -6.60 -1.73
N PHE A 93 1.48 -7.26 -2.57
CA PHE A 93 1.43 -6.97 -4.01
C PHE A 93 1.06 -5.52 -4.31
N VAL A 94 0.02 -5.00 -3.64
CA VAL A 94 -0.45 -3.64 -3.88
C VAL A 94 0.53 -2.61 -3.32
N CYS A 95 1.14 -2.87 -2.16
CA CYS A 95 2.18 -2.01 -1.61
C CYS A 95 3.43 -2.01 -2.50
N ASP A 96 3.79 -3.14 -3.09
CA ASP A 96 4.91 -3.21 -4.04
C ASP A 96 4.64 -2.39 -5.30
N VAL A 97 3.45 -2.53 -5.89
CA VAL A 97 3.10 -1.81 -7.12
C VAL A 97 2.85 -0.31 -6.89
N LEU A 98 2.18 0.07 -5.80
CA LEU A 98 1.76 1.46 -5.57
C LEU A 98 2.72 2.25 -4.66
N ILE A 99 3.36 1.60 -3.68
CA ILE A 99 4.13 2.29 -2.64
C ILE A 99 5.65 2.19 -2.90
N SER A 100 6.18 1.05 -3.36
CA SER A 100 7.61 0.95 -3.73
C SER A 100 8.04 2.10 -4.65
N PRO A 101 7.37 2.43 -5.78
CA PRO A 101 7.81 3.53 -6.63
C PRO A 101 7.66 4.93 -6.00
N ILE A 102 6.81 5.10 -4.98
CA ILE A 102 6.65 6.37 -4.25
C ILE A 102 7.78 6.56 -3.23
N THR A 103 8.22 5.47 -2.59
CA THR A 103 9.30 5.48 -1.59
C THR A 103 10.68 5.41 -2.23
N ASP A 104 10.82 4.71 -3.36
CA ASP A 104 12.11 4.43 -4.02
C ASP A 104 12.60 5.58 -4.93
N TRP A 105 11.81 6.65 -5.12
CA TRP A 105 12.29 7.79 -5.90
C TRP A 105 13.53 8.40 -5.22
N PRO A 106 14.74 8.33 -5.83
CA PRO A 106 15.84 9.13 -5.34
C PRO A 106 15.43 10.58 -5.57
N HIS A 107 15.32 11.36 -4.50
CA HIS A 107 15.30 12.81 -4.66
C HIS A 107 16.54 13.14 -5.51
N PRO A 108 16.43 13.76 -6.70
CA PRO A 108 17.59 14.34 -7.36
C PRO A 108 17.99 15.55 -6.52
N SER A 109 18.68 15.30 -5.42
CA SER A 109 19.22 16.32 -4.53
C SER A 109 20.63 15.90 -4.20
N THR A 110 21.49 16.20 -5.16
CA THR A 110 22.76 16.92 -5.01
C THR A 110 23.71 16.32 -6.03
N GLU A 111 23.71 16.93 -7.22
CA GLU A 111 24.92 17.05 -8.03
C GLU A 111 26.12 17.16 -7.07
N PRO A 112 27.15 16.30 -7.12
CA PRO A 112 28.33 16.55 -6.33
C PRO A 112 28.96 17.83 -6.88
N SER A 113 28.63 18.96 -6.24
CA SER A 113 29.35 20.22 -6.37
C SER A 113 30.82 19.90 -6.13
N THR A 114 31.55 19.71 -7.24
CA THR A 114 32.99 19.63 -7.21
C THR A 114 33.45 21.05 -6.91
N PRO A 115 34.12 21.29 -5.79
CA PRO A 115 34.50 22.65 -5.42
C PRO A 115 35.50 23.20 -6.44
N GLU A 116 35.14 24.34 -7.04
CA GLU A 116 36.12 25.29 -7.55
C GLU A 116 37.14 25.57 -6.43
N GLY A 117 38.39 25.16 -6.65
CA GLY A 117 39.42 25.42 -5.65
C GLY A 117 40.66 24.55 -5.71
N LEU A 118 41.30 24.41 -6.88
CA LEU A 118 42.73 24.13 -6.88
C LEU A 118 43.45 24.83 -8.05
N VAL A 119 43.37 26.16 -8.05
CA VAL A 119 44.43 26.98 -8.61
C VAL A 119 45.65 26.84 -7.69
N ARG A 120 46.69 26.13 -8.14
CA ARG A 120 48.09 26.38 -7.77
C ARG A 120 49.06 25.65 -8.71
N PHE A 121 49.53 26.38 -9.73
CA PHE A 121 50.94 26.36 -10.17
C PHE A 121 51.86 26.75 -8.99
N PRO A 122 53.22 26.63 -9.01
CA PRO A 122 54.18 26.44 -10.12
C PRO A 122 55.23 25.30 -9.81
N ARG A 123 56.31 25.01 -10.54
CA ARG A 123 57.25 25.82 -11.33
C ARG A 123 58.01 24.94 -12.34
#